data_AF-A0A830GVG3-F1
#
_entry.id   AF-A0A830GVG3-F1
#
_cell.length_a   1.000
_cell.length_b   1.000
_cell.length_c   1.000
_cell.angle_alpha   90.00
_cell.angle_beta   90.00
_cell.angle_gamma   90.00
#
_symmetry.space_group_name_H-M   'P 1'
#
loop_
_entity.id
_entity.type
_entity.pdbx_description
1 polymer ?
#
loop_
_entity_poly.entity_id
_entity_poly.type
_entity_poly.pdbx_seq_one_letter_code
_entity_poly.pdbx_strand_id
1 'polypeptide(L)'
;MAYPASSVRIILHGSRDPRYLRAVADFAESLKIQYSFQCLEPGYGIPLYVARGADYERAEAACASGVPPLMEWPGFVDFINELGVDLVAVHGSNKPLTLRGLKPDVSFIESGEPLLSSYVRSKCPKSLLLLILAPGVIMDKAIKQLGECRPEIVGPLMELPSFREYFRRALPLVIQHWRAMP
;
A
#
# COMPACT_ATOMS: atom_id res chain seq x y z
N MET A 1 21.71 -14.99 -4.93
CA MET A 1 22.04 -14.05 -6.02
C MET A 1 21.37 -12.72 -5.71
N ALA A 2 22.16 -11.66 -5.51
CA ALA A 2 21.63 -10.31 -5.31
C ALA A 2 21.40 -9.68 -6.69
N TYR A 3 20.16 -9.32 -7.00
CA TYR A 3 19.88 -8.45 -8.15
C TYR A 3 20.60 -7.12 -7.93
N PRO A 4 21.21 -6.52 -8.96
CA PRO A 4 21.68 -5.16 -8.84
C PRO A 4 20.45 -4.28 -8.61
N ALA A 5 20.37 -3.71 -7.39
CA ALA A 5 19.26 -2.89 -6.91
C ALA A 5 18.94 -1.68 -7.82
N SER A 6 19.84 -1.36 -8.75
CA SER A 6 19.73 -0.28 -9.74
C SER A 6 18.78 -0.51 -10.93
N SER A 7 18.16 -1.70 -11.08
CA SER A 7 17.29 -2.01 -12.24
C SER A 7 15.79 -2.08 -11.93
N VAL A 8 15.39 -1.84 -10.68
CA VAL A 8 13.99 -1.92 -10.24
C VAL A 8 13.47 -0.53 -10.01
N ARG A 9 12.47 -0.16 -10.81
CA ARG A 9 11.75 1.11 -10.67
C ARG A 9 10.32 0.83 -10.20
N ILE A 10 9.97 1.42 -9.06
CA ILE A 10 8.62 1.38 -8.52
C ILE A 10 7.81 2.59 -9.02
N ILE A 11 6.57 2.35 -9.46
CA ILE A 11 5.68 3.38 -9.98
C ILE A 11 4.58 3.65 -8.96
N LEU A 12 4.48 4.90 -8.51
CA LEU A 12 3.58 5.34 -7.43
C LEU A 12 2.58 6.37 -7.93
N HIS A 13 1.43 6.52 -7.27
CA HIS A 13 0.38 7.48 -7.64
C HIS A 13 0.86 8.94 -7.66
N GLY A 14 1.88 9.27 -6.86
CA GLY A 14 2.39 10.63 -6.70
C GLY A 14 1.48 11.50 -5.84
N SER A 15 2.08 12.55 -5.25
CA SER A 15 1.39 13.50 -4.38
C SER A 15 2.11 14.84 -4.40
N ARG A 16 1.39 15.92 -4.11
CA ARG A 16 1.98 17.23 -3.81
C ARG A 16 2.34 17.41 -2.34
N ASP A 17 1.95 16.45 -1.49
CA ASP A 17 2.22 16.52 -0.06
C ASP A 17 3.72 16.26 0.23
N PRO A 18 4.43 17.17 0.90
CA PRO A 18 5.85 17.00 1.17
C PRO A 18 6.15 15.82 2.10
N ARG A 19 5.21 15.40 2.97
CA ARG A 19 5.38 14.21 3.82
C ARG A 19 5.39 12.94 2.97
N TYR A 20 4.48 12.86 1.99
CA TYR A 20 4.44 11.76 1.03
C TYR A 20 5.76 11.64 0.27
N LEU A 21 6.24 12.76 -0.29
CA LEU A 21 7.46 12.78 -1.10
C LEU A 21 8.68 12.34 -0.30
N ARG A 22 8.81 12.79 0.96
CA ARG A 22 9.89 12.35 1.87
C ARG A 22 9.79 10.86 2.18
N ALA A 23 8.62 10.38 2.58
CA ALA A 23 8.44 8.96 2.92
C ALA A 23 8.78 8.03 1.75
N VAL A 24 8.41 8.42 0.52
CA VAL A 24 8.78 7.67 -0.70
C VAL A 24 10.28 7.69 -0.95
N ALA A 25 10.93 8.87 -0.84
CA ALA A 25 12.37 9.00 -1.05
C ALA A 25 13.15 8.17 -0.02
N ASP A 26 12.80 8.28 1.26
CA ASP A 26 13.43 7.55 2.36
C ASP A 26 13.25 6.04 2.20
N PHE A 27 12.05 5.60 1.81
CA PHE A 27 11.77 4.19 1.54
C PHE A 27 12.62 3.67 0.39
N ALA A 28 12.67 4.39 -0.73
CA ALA A 28 13.43 4.01 -1.91
C ALA A 28 14.94 3.95 -1.64
N GLU A 29 15.48 4.95 -0.93
CA GLU A 29 16.89 5.01 -0.52
C GLU A 29 17.25 3.81 0.38
N SER A 30 16.41 3.52 1.38
CA SER A 30 16.65 2.42 2.32
C SER A 30 16.67 1.03 1.66
N LEU A 31 16.06 0.91 0.49
CA LEU A 31 15.99 -0.31 -0.32
C LEU A 31 16.90 -0.26 -1.55
N LYS A 32 17.58 0.86 -1.80
CA LYS A 32 18.42 1.13 -2.98
C LYS A 32 17.67 0.91 -4.30
N ILE A 33 16.38 1.25 -4.36
CA ILE A 33 15.53 1.12 -5.54
C ILE A 33 15.27 2.48 -6.18
N GLN A 34 14.90 2.47 -7.46
CA GLN A 34 14.42 3.68 -8.15
C GLN A 34 12.91 3.80 -8.00
N TYR A 35 12.38 5.01 -8.13
CA TYR A 35 10.95 5.25 -8.20
C TYR A 35 10.60 6.32 -9.24
N SER A 36 9.35 6.32 -9.66
CA SER A 36 8.73 7.37 -10.48
C SER A 36 7.27 7.51 -10.07
N PHE A 37 6.67 8.67 -10.38
CA PHE A 37 5.24 8.91 -10.19
C PHE A 37 4.42 8.70 -11.47
N GLN A 38 5.11 8.40 -12.58
CA GLN A 38 4.51 8.18 -13.88
C GLN A 38 5.24 7.03 -14.58
N CYS A 39 4.48 6.24 -15.33
CA CYS A 39 5.06 5.31 -16.27
C CYS A 39 5.43 6.04 -17.56
N LEU A 40 6.70 5.95 -17.95
CA LEU A 40 7.17 6.57 -19.19
C LEU A 40 6.89 5.70 -20.41
N GLU A 41 6.97 4.37 -20.25
CA GLU A 41 6.77 3.39 -21.31
C GLU A 41 6.35 2.01 -20.74
N PRO A 42 5.80 1.11 -21.56
CA PRO A 42 5.56 -0.29 -21.19
C PRO A 42 6.83 -1.01 -20.69
N GLY A 43 6.71 -1.85 -19.67
CA GLY A 43 7.81 -2.57 -19.02
C GLY A 43 8.74 -1.72 -18.14
N TYR A 44 8.50 -0.41 -18.04
CA TYR A 44 9.43 0.54 -17.39
C TYR A 44 9.51 0.42 -15.87
N GLY A 45 8.49 -0.14 -15.22
CA GLY A 45 8.46 -0.24 -13.76
C GLY A 45 7.27 -1.03 -13.23
N ILE A 46 7.29 -1.25 -11.91
CA ILE A 46 6.29 -2.02 -11.17
C ILE A 46 5.34 -1.05 -10.47
N PRO A 47 4.05 -0.98 -10.84
CA PRO A 47 3.04 -0.23 -10.10
C PRO A 47 2.93 -0.75 -8.67
N LEU A 48 3.25 0.10 -7.69
CA LEU A 48 3.10 -0.22 -6.28
C LEU A 48 1.81 0.40 -5.76
N TYR A 49 0.81 -0.46 -5.62
CA TYR A 49 -0.50 -0.14 -5.08
C TYR A 49 -0.89 -1.22 -4.07
N VAL A 50 -1.66 -0.85 -3.06
CA VAL A 50 -2.10 -1.80 -2.03
C VAL A 50 -2.99 -2.88 -2.66
N ALA A 51 -4.07 -2.49 -3.32
CA ALA A 51 -5.08 -3.40 -3.83
C ALA A 51 -5.46 -3.05 -5.26
N ARG A 52 -6.11 -4.01 -5.94
CA ARG A 52 -6.65 -3.82 -7.28
C ARG A 52 -7.83 -2.85 -7.23
N GLY A 53 -7.72 -1.78 -7.98
CA GLY A 53 -8.72 -0.71 -8.09
C GLY A 53 -8.43 0.16 -9.30
N ALA A 54 -9.26 1.18 -9.53
CA ALA A 54 -9.17 2.01 -10.73
C ALA A 54 -7.78 2.63 -10.96
N ASP A 55 -7.10 3.08 -9.90
CA ASP A 55 -5.78 3.72 -10.02
C ASP A 55 -4.68 2.71 -10.38
N TYR A 56 -4.71 1.54 -9.74
CA TYR A 56 -3.81 0.44 -10.08
C TYR A 56 -4.03 -0.01 -11.53
N GLU A 57 -5.28 -0.20 -11.97
CA GLU A 57 -5.57 -0.63 -13.35
C GLU A 57 -5.10 0.38 -14.39
N ARG A 58 -5.24 1.69 -14.12
CA ARG A 58 -4.69 2.74 -15.00
C ARG A 58 -3.17 2.70 -15.04
N ALA A 59 -2.52 2.56 -13.89
CA ALA A 59 -1.07 2.49 -13.81
C ALA A 59 -0.54 1.22 -14.50
N GLU A 60 -1.23 0.10 -14.32
CA GLU A 60 -0.87 -1.18 -14.93
C GLU A 60 -1.07 -1.16 -16.44
N ALA A 61 -2.14 -0.55 -16.95
CA ALA A 61 -2.33 -0.37 -18.39
C ALA A 61 -1.24 0.51 -19.01
N ALA A 62 -0.78 1.55 -18.31
CA ALA A 62 0.30 2.42 -18.77
C ALA A 62 1.68 1.75 -18.70
N CYS A 63 1.91 0.95 -17.65
CA CYS A 63 3.19 0.28 -17.44
C CYS A 63 3.31 -1.08 -18.10
N ALA A 64 2.21 -1.74 -18.46
CA ALA A 64 2.17 -3.13 -18.92
C ALA A 64 3.14 -4.04 -18.15
N SER A 65 3.12 -3.94 -16.81
CA SER A 65 4.17 -4.56 -15.99
C SER A 65 3.95 -6.06 -15.77
N GLY A 66 2.70 -6.51 -15.89
CA GLY A 66 2.23 -7.83 -15.50
C GLY A 66 2.14 -8.04 -13.99
N VAL A 67 2.66 -7.11 -13.17
CA VAL A 67 2.81 -7.30 -11.72
C VAL A 67 1.53 -6.91 -10.99
N PRO A 68 0.95 -7.81 -10.16
CA PRO A 68 -0.27 -7.53 -9.41
C PRO A 68 -0.02 -6.55 -8.24
N PRO A 69 -1.05 -5.98 -7.62
CA PRO A 69 -0.89 -5.11 -6.44
C PRO A 69 -0.48 -5.90 -5.19
N LEU A 70 -0.08 -5.21 -4.12
CA LEU A 70 0.48 -5.82 -2.89
C LEU A 70 -0.42 -6.89 -2.27
N MET A 71 -1.74 -6.73 -2.26
CA MET A 71 -2.68 -7.74 -1.74
C MET A 71 -2.57 -9.11 -2.43
N GLU A 72 -1.97 -9.17 -3.61
CA GLU A 72 -1.75 -10.38 -4.39
C GLU A 72 -0.27 -10.82 -4.35
N TRP A 73 0.61 -10.09 -3.64
CA TRP A 73 2.02 -10.46 -3.49
C TRP A 73 2.21 -11.58 -2.47
N PRO A 74 3.25 -12.43 -2.65
CA PRO A 74 3.54 -13.52 -1.74
C PRO A 74 3.78 -13.02 -0.31
N GLY A 75 2.97 -13.50 0.63
CA GLY A 75 3.12 -13.21 2.07
C GLY A 75 2.63 -11.83 2.51
N PHE A 76 2.05 -10.99 1.64
CA PHE A 76 1.58 -9.67 2.07
C PHE A 76 0.41 -9.75 3.05
N VAL A 77 -0.58 -10.60 2.75
CA VAL A 77 -1.75 -10.80 3.62
C VAL A 77 -1.33 -11.32 4.99
N ASP A 78 -0.38 -12.25 5.03
CA ASP A 78 0.17 -12.77 6.28
C ASP A 78 0.91 -11.68 7.04
N PHE A 79 1.74 -10.87 6.37
CA PHE A 79 2.38 -9.70 6.97
C PHE A 79 1.35 -8.75 7.62
N ILE A 80 0.25 -8.42 6.94
CA ILE A 80 -0.80 -7.55 7.52
C ILE A 80 -1.44 -8.21 8.74
N ASN A 81 -1.73 -9.51 8.67
CA ASN A 81 -2.32 -10.25 9.78
C ASN A 81 -1.38 -10.34 11.00
N GLU A 82 -0.06 -10.45 10.77
CA GLU A 82 0.98 -10.52 11.82
C GLU A 82 1.17 -9.19 12.56
N LEU A 83 0.72 -8.06 11.99
CA LEU A 83 0.72 -6.78 12.70
C LEU A 83 -0.24 -6.78 13.91
N GLY A 84 -1.18 -7.73 13.98
CA GLY A 84 -2.04 -7.93 15.14
C GLY A 84 -2.99 -6.75 15.41
N VAL A 85 -3.37 -6.01 14.37
CA VAL A 85 -4.28 -4.86 14.50
C VAL A 85 -5.75 -5.30 14.59
N ASP A 86 -6.57 -4.55 15.31
CA ASP A 86 -8.01 -4.82 15.42
C ASP A 86 -8.76 -4.42 14.14
N LEU A 87 -8.36 -3.30 13.53
CA LEU A 87 -9.02 -2.70 12.37
C LEU A 87 -7.99 -2.33 11.30
N VAL A 88 -8.34 -2.60 10.05
CA VAL A 88 -7.65 -2.08 8.86
C VAL A 88 -8.54 -1.02 8.21
N ALA A 89 -8.02 0.19 8.08
CA ALA A 89 -8.65 1.26 7.31
C ALA A 89 -7.97 1.39 5.95
N VAL A 90 -8.72 1.16 4.87
CA VAL A 90 -8.27 1.34 3.49
C VAL A 90 -8.83 2.64 2.91
N HIS A 91 -8.13 3.21 1.94
CA HIS A 91 -8.62 4.41 1.23
C HIS A 91 -10.03 4.19 0.64
N GLY A 92 -10.21 3.06 -0.03
CA GLY A 92 -11.44 2.72 -0.73
C GLY A 92 -11.39 3.02 -2.22
N SER A 93 -12.40 2.55 -2.95
CA SER A 93 -12.50 2.75 -4.40
C SER A 93 -13.95 2.62 -4.84
N ASN A 94 -14.27 3.22 -5.99
CA ASN A 94 -15.55 3.00 -6.68
C ASN A 94 -15.64 1.61 -7.33
N LYS A 95 -14.56 0.82 -7.28
CA LYS A 95 -14.53 -0.61 -7.63
C LYS A 95 -14.33 -1.45 -6.38
N PRO A 96 -14.89 -2.68 -6.31
CA PRO A 96 -14.63 -3.60 -5.22
C PRO A 96 -13.12 -3.86 -5.07
N LEU A 97 -12.59 -3.66 -3.85
CA LEU A 97 -11.20 -4.00 -3.54
C LEU A 97 -11.09 -5.48 -3.18
N THR A 98 -10.06 -6.16 -3.69
CA THR A 98 -9.77 -7.55 -3.29
C THR A 98 -8.99 -7.56 -1.99
N LEU A 99 -9.69 -7.80 -0.87
CA LEU A 99 -9.15 -7.80 0.49
C LEU A 99 -9.21 -9.17 1.17
N ARG A 100 -9.29 -10.24 0.37
CA ARG A 100 -9.49 -11.61 0.87
C ARG A 100 -8.31 -12.05 1.75
N GLY A 101 -8.62 -12.71 2.86
CA GLY A 101 -7.63 -13.31 3.76
C GLY A 101 -7.15 -12.39 4.89
N LEU A 102 -7.55 -11.10 4.89
CA LEU A 102 -7.39 -10.25 6.06
C LEU A 102 -8.27 -10.77 7.21
N LYS A 103 -7.67 -10.92 8.39
CA LYS A 103 -8.33 -11.30 9.64
C LYS A 103 -8.92 -10.11 10.43
N PRO A 104 -8.29 -8.91 10.45
CA PRO A 104 -8.86 -7.76 11.14
C PRO A 104 -10.20 -7.32 10.54
N ASP A 105 -10.98 -6.56 11.33
CA ASP A 105 -12.11 -5.83 10.78
C ASP A 105 -11.61 -4.87 9.68
N VAL A 106 -12.43 -4.58 8.68
CA VAL A 106 -12.08 -3.68 7.56
C VAL A 106 -13.06 -2.53 7.50
N SER A 107 -12.54 -1.32 7.32
CA SER A 107 -13.32 -0.12 7.05
C SER A 107 -12.71 0.73 5.93
N PHE A 108 -13.51 1.63 5.38
CA PHE A 108 -13.16 2.44 4.22
C PHE A 108 -13.14 3.93 4.57
N ILE A 109 -12.12 4.65 4.12
CA ILE A 109 -11.95 6.08 4.42
C ILE A 109 -12.86 6.94 3.53
N GLU A 110 -12.94 6.66 2.23
CA GLU A 110 -13.70 7.49 1.29
C GLU A 110 -14.81 6.75 0.55
N SER A 111 -14.60 5.48 0.18
CA SER A 111 -15.54 4.76 -0.68
C SER A 111 -15.54 3.26 -0.38
N GLY A 112 -16.72 2.72 -0.12
CA GLY A 112 -16.92 1.35 0.37
C GLY A 112 -17.66 1.36 1.72
N GLU A 113 -18.06 0.18 2.18
CA GLU A 113 -18.76 0.01 3.46
C GLU A 113 -18.18 -1.14 4.27
N PRO A 114 -18.05 -1.02 5.61
CA PRO A 114 -18.44 0.16 6.40
C PRO A 114 -17.45 1.33 6.28
N LEU A 115 -17.96 2.57 6.25
CA LEU A 115 -17.10 3.75 6.38
C LEU A 115 -16.40 3.79 7.76
N LEU A 116 -15.14 4.24 7.80
CA LEU A 116 -14.35 4.36 9.04
C LEU A 116 -15.07 5.21 10.08
N SER A 117 -15.61 6.36 9.67
CA SER A 117 -16.42 7.22 10.53
C SER A 117 -17.67 6.56 11.13
N SER A 118 -18.31 5.65 10.40
CA SER A 118 -19.46 4.86 10.88
C SER A 118 -19.00 3.75 11.82
N TYR A 119 -17.91 3.07 11.47
CA TYR A 119 -17.33 2.00 12.27
C TYR A 119 -16.97 2.48 13.68
N VAL A 120 -16.21 3.58 13.79
CA VAL A 120 -15.72 4.07 15.10
C VAL A 120 -16.81 4.65 16.01
N ARG A 121 -17.97 5.03 15.45
CA ARG A 121 -19.15 5.40 16.25
C ARG A 121 -19.77 4.19 16.96
N SER A 122 -19.65 3.01 16.36
CA SER A 122 -20.19 1.77 16.92
C SER A 122 -19.20 1.07 17.86
N LYS A 123 -17.90 1.11 17.52
CA LYS A 123 -16.84 0.41 18.24
C LYS A 123 -15.51 1.12 17.98
N CYS A 124 -14.89 1.66 19.03
CA CYS A 124 -13.53 2.19 18.93
C CYS A 124 -12.52 1.03 19.03
N PRO A 125 -11.73 0.73 17.98
CA PRO A 125 -10.71 -0.32 18.05
C PRO A 125 -9.58 0.08 18.99
N LYS A 126 -8.83 -0.88 19.53
CA LYS A 126 -7.62 -0.57 20.32
C LYS A 126 -6.46 -0.19 19.40
N SER A 127 -6.36 -0.86 18.25
CA SER A 127 -5.32 -0.61 17.24
C SER A 127 -5.89 -0.55 15.83
N LEU A 128 -5.30 0.29 14.99
CA LEU A 128 -5.73 0.56 13.64
C LEU A 128 -4.51 0.56 12.71
N LEU A 129 -4.53 -0.25 11.65
CA LEU A 129 -3.63 -0.05 10.52
C LEU A 129 -4.27 0.90 9.51
N LEU A 130 -3.59 2.02 9.22
CA LEU A 130 -3.87 2.81 8.02
C LEU A 130 -3.18 2.13 6.83
N LEU A 131 -3.94 1.34 6.06
CA LEU A 131 -3.41 0.57 4.94
C LEU A 131 -3.26 1.46 3.69
N ILE A 132 -2.29 2.35 3.78
CA ILE A 132 -1.83 3.28 2.74
C ILE A 132 -0.30 3.23 2.69
N LEU A 133 0.28 3.56 1.54
CA LEU A 133 1.73 3.46 1.35
C LEU A 133 2.51 4.50 2.14
N ALA A 134 2.07 5.76 2.11
CA ALA A 134 2.82 6.91 2.62
C ALA A 134 1.85 7.92 3.27
N PRO A 135 2.34 8.80 4.16
CA PRO A 135 1.49 9.80 4.82
C PRO A 135 0.99 10.84 3.82
N GLY A 136 -0.13 11.48 4.15
CA GLY A 136 -0.65 12.60 3.36
C GLY A 136 -2.14 12.83 3.58
N VAL A 137 -2.80 13.44 2.59
CA VAL A 137 -4.21 13.86 2.68
C VAL A 137 -5.17 12.74 3.10
N ILE A 138 -4.97 11.51 2.61
CA ILE A 138 -5.82 10.37 2.98
C ILE A 138 -5.62 9.98 4.45
N MET A 139 -4.39 10.05 4.95
CA MET A 139 -4.09 9.85 6.38
C MET A 139 -4.76 10.92 7.24
N ASP A 140 -4.66 12.19 6.85
CA ASP A 140 -5.29 13.30 7.58
C ASP A 140 -6.82 13.15 7.62
N LYS A 141 -7.41 12.72 6.51
CA LYS A 141 -8.85 12.40 6.42
C LYS A 141 -9.23 11.26 7.37
N ALA A 142 -8.47 10.17 7.39
CA ALA A 142 -8.70 9.06 8.31
C ALA A 142 -8.62 9.54 9.77
N ILE A 143 -7.56 10.25 10.14
CA ILE A 143 -7.37 10.80 11.49
C ILE A 143 -8.55 11.71 11.89
N LYS A 144 -9.03 12.54 10.98
CA LYS A 144 -10.21 13.39 11.23
C LYS A 144 -11.47 12.55 11.48
N GLN A 145 -11.65 11.44 10.77
CA GLN A 145 -12.80 10.56 10.94
C GLN A 145 -12.79 9.77 12.25
N LEU A 146 -11.61 9.53 12.84
CA LEU A 146 -11.49 8.89 14.15
C LEU A 146 -12.12 9.73 15.27
N GLY A 147 -12.14 11.07 15.15
CA GLY A 147 -12.78 11.95 16.13
C GLY A 147 -12.21 11.77 17.53
N GLU A 148 -13.06 11.40 18.49
CA GLU A 148 -12.67 11.11 19.88
C GLU A 148 -12.10 9.70 20.07
N CYS A 149 -12.28 8.80 19.10
CA CYS A 149 -11.66 7.49 19.14
C CYS A 149 -10.15 7.62 18.89
N ARG A 150 -9.34 7.12 19.82
CA ARG A 150 -7.87 7.22 19.80
C ARG A 150 -7.22 5.83 19.80
N PRO A 151 -7.34 5.06 18.70
CA PRO A 151 -6.62 3.80 18.58
C PRO A 151 -5.12 4.04 18.49
N GLU A 152 -4.32 3.04 18.82
CA GLU A 152 -2.93 2.98 18.39
C GLU A 152 -2.88 2.88 16.86
N ILE A 153 -2.29 3.89 16.22
CA ILE A 153 -2.20 3.92 14.75
C ILE A 153 -0.90 3.27 14.30
N VAL A 154 -1.04 2.21 13.51
CA VAL A 154 0.04 1.53 12.80
C VAL A 154 0.06 2.03 11.36
N GLY A 155 1.25 2.30 10.85
CA GLY A 155 1.48 2.77 9.49
C GLY A 155 1.62 4.29 9.42
N PRO A 156 1.80 4.85 8.20
CA PRO A 156 1.66 4.21 6.88
C PRO A 156 2.77 3.20 6.54
N LEU A 157 2.53 2.32 5.57
CA LEU A 157 3.36 1.14 5.31
C LEU A 157 4.86 1.46 5.10
N MET A 158 5.20 2.44 4.29
CA MET A 158 6.60 2.78 3.96
C MET A 158 7.42 3.29 5.16
N GLU A 159 6.76 3.75 6.21
CA GLU A 159 7.39 4.20 7.45
C GLU A 159 7.60 3.05 8.44
N LEU A 160 6.97 1.89 8.22
CA LEU A 160 7.14 0.71 9.07
C LEU A 160 8.46 -0.02 8.75
N PRO A 161 9.36 -0.22 9.72
CA PRO A 161 10.55 -1.05 9.52
C PRO A 161 10.19 -2.47 9.09
N SER A 162 9.14 -3.05 9.68
CA SER A 162 8.67 -4.40 9.34
C SER A 162 8.19 -4.52 7.89
N PHE A 163 7.55 -3.48 7.34
CA PHE A 163 7.16 -3.47 5.93
C PHE A 163 8.37 -3.36 5.00
N ARG A 164 9.40 -2.59 5.37
CA ARG A 164 10.65 -2.52 4.60
C ARG A 164 11.33 -3.89 4.53
N GLU A 165 11.33 -4.63 5.65
CA GLU A 165 11.85 -6.00 5.67
C GLU A 165 11.00 -6.97 4.82
N TYR A 166 9.67 -6.91 4.95
CA TYR A 166 8.77 -7.66 4.07
C TYR A 166 9.07 -7.37 2.59
N PHE A 167 9.12 -6.10 2.22
CA PHE A 167 9.31 -5.66 0.84
C PHE A 167 10.66 -6.11 0.28
N ARG A 168 11.74 -6.01 1.08
CA ARG A 168 13.08 -6.50 0.70
C ARG A 168 13.09 -8.00 0.38
N ARG A 169 12.31 -8.80 1.11
CA ARG A 169 12.19 -10.25 0.87
C ARG A 169 11.26 -10.59 -0.29
N ALA A 170 10.14 -9.90 -0.41
CA ALA A 170 9.10 -10.20 -1.40
C ALA A 170 9.46 -9.72 -2.81
N LEU A 171 10.07 -8.53 -2.93
CA LEU A 171 10.33 -7.89 -4.23
C LEU A 171 11.14 -8.77 -5.19
N PRO A 172 12.24 -9.45 -4.79
CA PRO A 172 12.97 -10.35 -5.69
C PRO A 172 12.11 -11.50 -6.22
N LEU A 173 11.23 -12.06 -5.40
CA LEU A 173 10.31 -13.14 -5.80
C LEU A 173 9.30 -12.64 -6.83
N VAL A 174 8.78 -11.43 -6.63
CA VAL A 174 7.87 -10.76 -7.56
C VAL A 174 8.57 -10.49 -8.89
N ILE A 175 9.80 -9.98 -8.87
CA ILE A 175 10.55 -9.73 -10.10
C ILE A 175 10.82 -11.03 -10.86
N GLN A 176 11.21 -12.10 -10.15
CA GLN A 176 11.50 -13.40 -10.76
C GLN A 176 10.29 -14.01 -11.45
N HIS A 177 9.13 -13.97 -10.79
CA HIS A 177 7.95 -14.67 -11.27
C HIS A 177 7.21 -13.87 -12.34
N TRP A 178 7.21 -12.53 -12.27
CA TRP A 178 6.42 -11.70 -13.19
C TRP A 178 7.22 -11.07 -14.36
N ARG A 179 8.56 -11.01 -14.31
CA ARG A 179 9.37 -10.70 -15.52
C ARG A 179 9.56 -11.92 -16.44
N ALA A 180 9.24 -13.12 -15.97
CA ALA A 180 9.39 -14.36 -16.72
C ALA A 180 8.15 -14.74 -17.55
N MET A 181 7.06 -13.96 -17.45
CA MET A 181 5.88 -14.16 -18.27
C MET A 181 6.03 -13.39 -19.59
N PRO A 182 5.93 -14.07 -20.75
CA PRO A 182 6.15 -13.50 -22.08
C PRO A 182 5.09 -12.47 -22.50
#